data_AF-A0A821JPU2-F1
#
_entry.id   AF-A0A821JPU2-F1
#
_cell.length_a   1.000
_cell.length_b   1.000
_cell.length_c   1.000
_cell.angle_alpha   90.00
_cell.angle_beta   90.00
_cell.angle_gamma   90.00
#
_symmetry.space_group_name_H-M   'P 1'
#
loop_
_entity.id
_entity.type
_entity.pdbx_description
1 polymer ?
#
loop_
_entity_poly.entity_id
_entity_poly.type
_entity_poly.pdbx_seq_one_letter_code
_entity_poly.pdbx_strand_id
1 'polypeptide(L)'
;SSARTKSGPLKAIYKTYKGGGYVVSLGRTYEKARSLIETLRSDTWLDQLTRAVIIDFSLYNANVNLFVAVTLSFEMTSMGSIIQDYQIKIFRLYDHIGGYGILVYLFELLFVIFTIYSSVHEILLLIKQKREYFNKFWNVISFITAVFSITVMIMYGTKKTLTRLAIRSLRKTEMGEFVNFNAIGSFDEVYSYIVALVTFFTMLKFLKLLRFNKRIGMLSQSLSYARQDLNSFAVVFAIFMIAYAHMGFGLFGRSLQSYKSFFTALTTCFRMLLGEINAPDMLAVSRVYGSFYFLSFITLVFIALLSIFLTILNDSFAHVKRELAASQQKNEMMDFMWSAFRKVAGINNKKTAEDNDEIMKNNITTMLDSMNKNSDAPLAKFDAEDL
;
A
#
# COMPACT_ATOMS: atom_id res chain seq x y z
N SER A 1 38.83 -0.57 13.20
CA SER A 1 38.26 0.79 13.14
C SER A 1 36.74 0.83 12.88
N SER A 2 35.97 -0.27 12.76
CA SER A 2 34.48 -0.24 12.87
C SER A 2 33.94 -0.86 14.16
N ALA A 3 34.66 -1.82 14.73
CA ALA A 3 34.29 -2.47 16.00
C ALA A 3 34.30 -1.52 17.22
N ARG A 4 35.12 -0.46 17.18
CA ARG A 4 35.18 0.55 18.26
C ARG A 4 34.00 1.54 18.24
N THR A 5 33.44 1.84 17.06
CA THR A 5 32.34 2.80 16.91
C THR A 5 30.95 2.16 16.97
N LYS A 6 30.88 0.81 16.87
CA LYS A 6 29.64 0.01 16.85
C LYS A 6 28.57 0.57 15.88
N SER A 7 28.99 1.28 14.84
CA SER A 7 28.12 1.98 13.88
C SER A 7 28.03 1.17 12.59
N GLY A 8 26.81 0.89 12.14
CA GLY A 8 26.55 0.27 10.83
C GLY A 8 26.87 1.22 9.66
N PRO A 9 26.79 0.75 8.41
CA PRO A 9 26.92 1.62 7.25
C PRO A 9 25.77 2.63 7.20
N LEU A 10 26.08 3.91 6.93
CA LEU A 10 25.11 4.98 6.75
C LEU A 10 24.95 5.26 5.24
N LYS A 11 23.73 5.12 4.72
CA LYS A 11 23.39 5.55 3.37
C LYS A 11 22.95 7.01 3.41
N ALA A 12 23.82 7.92 2.98
CA ALA A 12 23.52 9.34 2.78
C ALA A 12 23.12 9.61 1.31
N ILE A 13 22.91 10.88 0.95
CA ILE A 13 22.39 11.28 -0.36
C ILE A 13 23.39 10.97 -1.48
N TYR A 14 24.67 11.31 -1.30
CA TYR A 14 25.69 11.17 -2.33
C TYR A 14 26.37 9.80 -2.28
N LYS A 15 26.72 9.30 -1.08
CA LYS A 15 27.40 8.01 -0.94
C LYS A 15 26.98 7.24 0.31
N THR A 16 27.18 5.92 0.27
CA THR A 16 27.11 5.08 1.47
C THR A 16 28.46 5.09 2.18
N TYR A 17 28.49 5.55 3.42
CA TYR A 17 29.66 5.52 4.29
C TYR A 17 29.66 4.24 5.12
N LYS A 18 30.78 3.51 5.09
CA LYS A 18 30.98 2.36 5.98
C LYS A 18 31.28 2.86 7.40
N GLY A 19 31.01 2.04 8.40
CA GLY A 19 31.34 2.38 9.79
C GLY A 19 32.83 2.59 10.00
N GLY A 20 33.17 3.51 10.92
CA GLY A 20 34.53 3.84 11.34
C GLY A 20 34.83 5.33 11.26
N GLY A 21 36.12 5.69 11.19
CA GLY A 21 36.58 7.08 11.19
C GLY A 21 37.02 7.58 12.57
N TYR A 22 37.10 8.90 12.70
CA TYR A 22 37.45 9.59 13.93
C TYR A 22 36.16 9.96 14.67
N VAL A 23 36.08 9.58 15.96
CA VAL A 23 34.89 9.82 16.79
C VAL A 23 35.28 10.65 17.99
N VAL A 24 34.51 11.69 18.26
CA VAL A 24 34.69 12.58 19.41
C VAL A 24 33.37 12.67 20.17
N SER A 25 33.42 12.40 21.47
CA SER A 25 32.25 12.49 22.36
C SER A 25 32.20 13.89 23.00
N LEU A 26 31.20 14.70 22.63
CA LEU A 26 31.04 16.09 23.09
C LEU A 26 30.81 16.23 24.62
N GLY A 27 30.47 15.14 25.31
CA GLY A 27 30.14 15.18 26.74
C GLY A 27 28.70 15.61 27.00
N ARG A 28 28.37 15.89 28.27
CA ARG A 28 26.99 16.18 28.73
C ARG A 28 26.75 17.64 29.08
N THR A 29 27.81 18.41 29.33
CA THR A 29 27.75 19.83 29.71
C THR A 29 28.13 20.69 28.52
N TYR A 30 27.52 21.87 28.46
CA TYR A 30 27.72 22.82 27.38
C TYR A 30 29.18 23.29 27.31
N GLU A 31 29.80 23.51 28.46
CA GLU A 31 31.14 24.06 28.66
C GLU A 31 32.20 23.09 28.16
N LYS A 32 32.04 21.79 28.44
CA LYS A 32 32.94 20.74 27.96
C LYS A 32 32.78 20.52 26.46
N ALA A 33 31.55 20.54 25.95
CA ALA A 33 31.30 20.43 24.51
C ALA A 33 31.90 21.61 23.76
N ARG A 34 31.73 22.83 24.29
CA ARG A 34 32.25 24.07 23.70
C ARG A 34 33.77 24.08 23.68
N SER A 35 34.43 23.80 24.81
CA SER A 35 35.90 23.77 24.86
C SER A 35 36.47 22.72 23.90
N LEU A 36 35.84 21.54 23.83
CA LEU A 36 36.24 20.49 22.90
C LEU A 36 36.07 20.90 21.43
N ILE A 37 34.95 21.56 21.08
CA ILE A 37 34.73 22.08 19.72
C ILE A 37 35.76 23.16 19.37
N GLU A 38 36.11 24.03 20.31
CA GLU A 38 37.16 25.04 20.13
C GLU A 38 38.53 24.38 19.87
N THR A 39 38.87 23.30 20.59
CA THR A 39 40.08 22.48 20.32
C THR A 39 40.03 21.80 18.96
N LEU A 40 38.90 21.18 18.58
CA LEU A 40 38.77 20.57 17.25
C LEU A 40 38.91 21.60 16.12
N ARG A 41 38.47 22.83 16.37
CA ARG A 41 38.63 23.94 15.43
C ARG A 41 40.09 24.41 15.36
N SER A 42 40.81 24.53 16.49
CA SER A 42 42.23 24.90 16.47
C SER A 42 43.09 23.85 15.77
N ASP A 43 42.73 22.58 15.91
CA ASP A 43 43.48 21.46 15.35
C ASP A 43 43.15 21.21 13.87
N THR A 44 42.28 22.02 13.26
CA THR A 44 41.79 21.83 11.87
C THR A 44 41.27 20.41 11.66
N TRP A 45 40.45 19.92 12.61
CA TRP A 45 39.90 18.57 12.56
C TRP A 45 39.05 18.32 11.31
N LEU A 46 38.47 19.38 10.74
CA LEU A 46 37.83 19.37 9.43
C LEU A 46 38.76 20.00 8.40
N ASP A 47 39.13 19.22 7.40
CA ASP A 47 40.03 19.59 6.32
C ASP A 47 39.40 19.35 4.94
N GLN A 48 40.15 19.64 3.87
CA GLN A 48 39.70 19.44 2.48
C GLN A 48 39.50 17.96 2.10
N LEU A 49 40.08 17.03 2.87
CA LEU A 49 39.97 15.59 2.65
C LEU A 49 38.76 14.98 3.38
N THR A 50 38.16 15.73 4.30
CA THR A 50 36.95 15.33 4.99
C THR A 50 35.81 15.16 3.99
N ARG A 51 35.17 13.98 4.00
CA ARG A 51 34.08 13.65 3.07
C ARG A 51 32.71 13.65 3.71
N ALA A 52 32.62 13.33 4.99
CA ALA A 52 31.36 13.39 5.72
C ALA A 52 31.62 13.66 7.20
N VAL A 53 30.76 14.51 7.78
CA VAL A 53 30.63 14.69 9.22
C VAL A 53 29.27 14.16 9.63
N ILE A 54 29.26 13.23 10.57
CA ILE A 54 28.04 12.60 11.07
C ILE A 54 27.89 12.94 12.54
N ILE A 55 26.74 13.47 12.91
CA ILE A 55 26.39 13.81 14.29
C ILE A 55 25.25 12.88 14.73
N ASP A 56 25.55 12.00 15.66
CA ASP A 56 24.61 11.05 16.24
C ASP A 56 24.28 11.44 17.68
N PHE A 57 23.00 11.56 18.00
CA PHE A 57 22.52 11.70 19.37
C PHE A 57 21.17 11.01 19.55
N SER A 58 20.78 10.80 20.80
CA SER A 58 19.51 10.16 21.13
C SER A 58 18.77 10.96 22.19
N LEU A 59 17.47 11.08 22.02
CA LEU A 59 16.55 11.78 22.91
C LEU A 59 15.54 10.78 23.48
N TYR A 60 15.06 11.04 24.69
CA TYR A 60 13.97 10.27 25.30
C TYR A 60 12.91 11.23 25.84
N ASN A 61 11.66 11.04 25.43
CA ASN A 61 10.53 11.76 25.98
C ASN A 61 9.77 10.84 26.96
N ALA A 62 9.88 11.16 28.25
CA ALA A 62 9.26 10.37 29.32
C ALA A 62 7.73 10.45 29.35
N ASN A 63 7.13 11.55 28.87
CA ASN A 63 5.68 11.76 28.91
C ASN A 63 4.93 10.81 27.96
N VAL A 64 5.54 10.53 26.80
CA VAL A 64 4.96 9.64 25.77
C VAL A 64 5.72 8.32 25.61
N ASN A 65 6.78 8.11 26.40
CA ASN A 65 7.66 6.94 26.35
C ASN A 65 8.17 6.64 24.92
N LEU A 66 8.77 7.64 24.28
CA LEU A 66 9.36 7.51 22.95
C LEU A 66 10.85 7.83 22.99
N PHE A 67 11.65 6.95 22.40
CA PHE A 67 13.03 7.20 22.08
C PHE A 67 13.15 7.72 20.66
N VAL A 68 14.06 8.66 20.46
CA VAL A 68 14.37 9.24 19.15
C VAL A 68 15.86 9.13 18.93
N ALA A 69 16.28 8.38 17.92
CA ALA A 69 17.65 8.38 17.43
C ALA A 69 17.75 9.37 16.27
N VAL A 70 18.62 10.36 16.39
CA VAL A 70 18.85 11.40 15.38
C VAL A 70 20.25 11.23 14.82
N THR A 71 20.34 11.17 13.49
CA THR A 71 21.58 11.19 12.73
C THR A 71 21.53 12.36 11.77
N LEU A 72 22.44 13.31 11.94
CA LEU A 72 22.65 14.41 10.99
C LEU A 72 23.89 14.09 10.17
N SER A 73 23.82 14.26 8.85
CA SER A 73 24.96 14.04 7.96
C SER A 73 25.22 15.26 7.10
N PHE A 74 26.48 15.68 7.10
CA PHE A 74 27.02 16.76 6.27
C PHE A 74 28.05 16.15 5.32
N GLU A 75 27.67 15.95 4.07
CA GLU A 75 28.55 15.41 3.02
C GLU A 75 29.29 16.55 2.31
N MET A 76 30.62 16.47 2.30
CA MET A 76 31.51 17.43 1.64
C MET A 76 31.83 16.90 0.24
N THR A 77 31.34 17.58 -0.80
CA THR A 77 31.66 17.21 -2.18
C THR A 77 33.10 17.58 -2.53
N SER A 78 33.66 16.94 -3.56
CA SER A 78 34.98 17.31 -4.08
C SER A 78 35.04 18.74 -4.62
N MET A 79 33.90 19.36 -4.90
CA MET A 79 33.77 20.76 -5.36
C MET A 79 33.60 21.75 -4.20
N GLY A 80 33.65 21.30 -2.93
CA GLY A 80 33.53 22.15 -1.76
C GLY A 80 32.09 22.51 -1.35
N SER A 81 31.08 21.89 -1.96
CA SER A 81 29.69 22.04 -1.52
C SER A 81 29.38 21.12 -0.33
N ILE A 82 28.50 21.57 0.56
CA ILE A 82 28.04 20.78 1.71
C ILE A 82 26.60 20.34 1.46
N ILE A 83 26.38 19.04 1.35
CA ILE A 83 25.05 18.44 1.24
C ILE A 83 24.61 18.02 2.64
N GLN A 84 23.42 18.48 3.05
CA GLN A 84 22.88 18.23 4.38
C GLN A 84 21.74 17.22 4.27
N ASP A 85 21.74 16.22 5.16
CA ASP A 85 20.68 15.23 5.27
C ASP A 85 20.46 14.86 6.75
N TYR A 86 19.26 14.41 7.08
CA TYR A 86 18.89 14.03 8.44
C TYR A 86 18.05 12.76 8.44
N GLN A 87 18.31 11.90 9.42
CA GLN A 87 17.52 10.69 9.69
C GLN A 87 17.06 10.73 11.14
N ILE A 88 15.74 10.68 11.32
CA ILE A 88 15.09 10.69 12.63
C ILE A 88 14.31 9.39 12.77
N LYS A 89 14.72 8.55 13.71
CA LYS A 89 14.09 7.25 13.98
C LYS A 89 13.43 7.28 15.34
N ILE A 90 12.11 7.12 15.35
CA ILE A 90 11.28 7.14 16.55
C ILE A 90 10.87 5.71 16.86
N PHE A 91 11.13 5.25 18.09
CA PHE A 91 10.82 3.88 18.50
C PHE A 91 10.45 3.80 19.98
N ARG A 92 9.74 2.75 20.36
CA ARG A 92 9.42 2.41 21.76
C ARG A 92 10.33 1.30 22.24
N LEU A 93 10.99 1.54 23.37
CA LEU A 93 11.81 0.52 24.04
C LEU A 93 10.98 -0.27 25.07
N TYR A 94 9.96 0.36 25.65
CA TYR A 94 8.98 -0.27 26.53
C TYR A 94 7.61 -0.28 25.84
N ASP A 95 7.19 -1.44 25.33
CA ASP A 95 5.97 -1.54 24.52
C ASP A 95 4.69 -1.67 25.38
N HIS A 96 4.79 -2.19 26.61
CA HIS A 96 3.65 -2.50 27.46
C HIS A 96 3.68 -1.66 28.74
N ILE A 97 2.91 -0.58 28.78
CA ILE A 97 2.78 0.29 29.96
C ILE A 97 1.32 0.35 30.41
N GLY A 98 1.09 0.17 31.72
CA GLY A 98 -0.22 0.29 32.36
C GLY A 98 -1.23 -0.80 31.96
N GLY A 99 -2.52 -0.54 32.21
CA GLY A 99 -3.62 -1.49 31.94
C GLY A 99 -3.81 -1.80 30.45
N TYR A 100 -3.51 -0.85 29.56
CA TYR A 100 -3.53 -1.08 28.10
C TYR A 100 -2.53 -2.16 27.65
N GLY A 101 -1.44 -2.37 28.39
CA GLY A 101 -0.45 -3.41 28.09
C GLY A 101 -1.06 -4.82 28.07
N ILE A 102 -2.04 -5.09 28.93
CA ILE A 102 -2.70 -6.41 29.00
C ILE A 102 -3.50 -6.69 27.71
N LEU A 103 -4.21 -5.68 27.20
CA LEU A 103 -4.95 -5.80 25.94
C LEU A 103 -3.99 -6.01 24.76
N VAL A 104 -2.85 -5.32 24.75
CA VAL A 104 -1.81 -5.52 23.71
C VAL A 104 -1.29 -6.96 23.74
N TYR A 105 -1.00 -7.52 24.92
CA TYR A 105 -0.59 -8.93 25.04
C TYR A 105 -1.66 -9.90 24.53
N LEU A 106 -2.94 -9.63 24.79
CA LEU A 106 -4.03 -10.45 24.27
C LEU A 106 -4.07 -10.44 22.74
N PHE A 107 -3.97 -9.28 22.11
CA PHE A 107 -3.95 -9.18 20.65
C PHE A 107 -2.69 -9.80 20.03
N GLU A 108 -1.53 -9.70 20.68
CA GLU A 108 -0.32 -10.40 20.28
C GLU A 108 -0.51 -11.92 20.30
N LEU A 109 -1.13 -12.46 21.35
CA LEU A 109 -1.43 -13.89 21.47
C LEU A 109 -2.38 -14.34 20.35
N LEU A 110 -3.45 -13.59 20.11
CA LEU A 110 -4.40 -13.86 19.03
C LEU A 110 -3.73 -13.82 17.65
N PHE A 111 -2.83 -12.85 17.42
CA PHE A 111 -2.07 -12.75 16.18
C PHE A 111 -1.18 -13.99 15.96
N VAL A 112 -0.52 -14.48 17.02
CA VAL A 112 0.30 -15.71 16.94
C VAL A 112 -0.57 -16.92 16.60
N ILE A 113 -1.71 -17.09 17.29
CA ILE A 113 -2.66 -18.19 17.03
C ILE A 113 -3.14 -18.15 15.58
N PHE A 114 -3.56 -16.97 15.10
CA PHE A 114 -4.04 -16.78 13.74
C PHE A 114 -2.95 -17.03 12.69
N THR A 115 -1.71 -16.61 12.98
CA THR A 115 -0.56 -16.85 12.10
C THR A 115 -0.26 -18.34 11.97
N ILE A 116 -0.28 -19.10 13.07
CA ILE A 116 -0.07 -20.55 13.05
C ILE A 116 -1.19 -21.23 12.26
N TYR A 117 -2.45 -20.90 12.56
CA TYR A 117 -3.62 -21.44 11.86
C TYR A 117 -3.55 -21.17 10.35
N SER A 118 -3.32 -19.92 9.95
CA SER A 118 -3.22 -19.53 8.53
C SER A 118 -2.05 -20.23 7.85
N SER A 119 -0.92 -20.40 8.52
CA SER A 119 0.25 -21.08 7.95
C SER A 119 -0.03 -22.56 7.69
N VAL A 120 -0.62 -23.26 8.66
CA VAL A 120 -1.02 -24.67 8.50
C VAL A 120 -2.05 -24.81 7.38
N HIS A 121 -3.05 -23.94 7.34
CA HIS A 121 -4.06 -23.95 6.28
C HIS A 121 -3.45 -23.81 4.88
N GLU A 122 -2.54 -22.84 4.69
CA GLU A 122 -1.89 -22.61 3.40
C GLU A 122 -0.93 -23.74 3.01
N ILE A 123 -0.20 -24.33 3.96
CA ILE A 123 0.65 -25.50 3.71
C ILE A 123 -0.19 -26.71 3.25
N LEU A 124 -1.31 -26.98 3.92
CA LEU A 124 -2.22 -28.05 3.53
C LEU A 124 -2.81 -27.81 2.14
N LEU A 125 -3.17 -26.56 1.81
CA LEU A 125 -3.67 -26.19 0.49
C LEU A 125 -2.59 -26.38 -0.60
N LEU A 126 -1.35 -26.00 -0.28
CA LEU A 126 -0.20 -26.15 -1.16
C LEU A 126 0.12 -27.63 -1.43
N ILE A 127 0.06 -28.49 -0.42
CA ILE A 127 0.27 -29.94 -0.59
C ILE A 127 -0.82 -30.54 -1.50
N LYS A 128 -2.08 -30.11 -1.33
CA LYS A 128 -3.21 -30.61 -2.13
C LYS A 128 -3.14 -30.14 -3.59
N GLN A 129 -2.88 -28.85 -3.83
CA GLN A 129 -2.96 -28.23 -5.17
C GLN A 129 -1.61 -28.18 -5.92
N LYS A 130 -0.48 -28.41 -5.22
CA LYS A 130 0.88 -28.42 -5.76
C LYS A 130 1.16 -27.17 -6.61
N ARG A 131 1.41 -27.34 -7.92
CA ARG A 131 1.72 -26.24 -8.85
C ARG A 131 0.50 -25.39 -9.19
N GLU A 132 -0.70 -25.96 -9.20
CA GLU A 132 -1.93 -25.23 -9.51
C GLU A 132 -2.24 -24.16 -8.45
N TYR A 133 -1.71 -24.34 -7.23
CA TYR A 133 -1.83 -23.37 -6.15
C TYR A 133 -1.39 -21.97 -6.58
N PHE A 134 -0.23 -21.85 -7.25
CA PHE A 134 0.35 -20.58 -7.64
C PHE A 134 -0.32 -19.92 -8.85
N ASN A 135 -1.16 -20.65 -9.59
CA ASN A 135 -1.95 -20.09 -10.69
C ASN A 135 -3.16 -19.28 -10.17
N LYS A 136 -3.56 -19.49 -8.90
CA LYS A 136 -4.69 -18.80 -8.29
C LYS A 136 -4.22 -17.54 -7.57
N PHE A 137 -4.58 -16.37 -8.10
CA PHE A 137 -4.22 -15.06 -7.55
C PHE A 137 -4.43 -14.94 -6.03
N TRP A 138 -5.60 -15.35 -5.53
CA TRP A 138 -5.92 -15.26 -4.10
C TRP A 138 -5.07 -16.18 -3.23
N ASN A 139 -4.63 -17.32 -3.76
CA ASN A 139 -3.74 -18.23 -3.05
C ASN A 139 -2.34 -17.60 -2.94
N VAL A 140 -1.85 -16.96 -4.00
CA VAL A 140 -0.56 -16.23 -3.96
C VAL A 140 -0.58 -15.11 -2.91
N ILE A 141 -1.64 -14.30 -2.87
CA ILE A 141 -1.80 -13.26 -1.82
C ILE A 141 -1.84 -13.90 -0.43
N SER A 142 -2.52 -15.04 -0.29
CA SER A 142 -2.55 -15.78 0.96
C SER A 142 -1.19 -16.27 1.42
N PHE A 143 -0.44 -16.88 0.53
CA PHE A 143 0.92 -17.35 0.77
C PHE A 143 1.85 -16.21 1.19
N ILE A 144 1.85 -15.10 0.45
CA ILE A 144 2.66 -13.92 0.76
C ILE A 144 2.31 -13.37 2.15
N THR A 145 1.02 -13.29 2.48
CA THR A 145 0.58 -12.85 3.81
C THR A 145 1.11 -13.76 4.91
N ALA A 146 1.03 -15.08 4.73
CA ALA A 146 1.52 -16.05 5.72
C ALA A 146 3.04 -15.93 5.93
N VAL A 147 3.82 -15.82 4.85
CA VAL A 147 5.29 -15.64 4.92
C VAL A 147 5.67 -14.36 5.67
N PHE A 148 5.02 -13.24 5.36
CA PHE A 148 5.30 -12.00 6.08
C PHE A 148 4.83 -12.06 7.55
N SER A 149 3.69 -12.69 7.87
CA SER A 149 3.25 -12.86 9.27
C SER A 149 4.23 -13.69 10.10
N ILE A 150 4.80 -14.76 9.54
CA ILE A 150 5.88 -15.53 10.20
C ILE A 150 7.11 -14.65 10.40
N THR A 151 7.47 -13.85 9.40
CA THR A 151 8.60 -12.91 9.49
C THR A 151 8.38 -11.89 10.60
N VAL A 152 7.18 -11.32 10.72
CA VAL A 152 6.79 -10.41 11.83
C VAL A 152 6.97 -11.10 13.17
N MET A 153 6.52 -12.36 13.31
CA MET A 153 6.65 -13.12 14.57
C MET A 153 8.12 -13.32 14.98
N ILE A 154 8.99 -13.68 14.03
CA ILE A 154 10.44 -13.84 14.27
C ILE A 154 11.09 -12.49 14.62
N MET A 155 10.75 -11.43 13.88
CA MET A 155 11.26 -10.09 14.13
C MET A 155 10.81 -9.53 15.47
N TYR A 156 9.60 -9.84 15.91
CA TYR A 156 9.10 -9.42 17.21
C TYR A 156 9.89 -10.07 18.37
N GLY A 157 10.20 -11.36 18.26
CA GLY A 157 11.03 -12.07 19.26
C GLY A 157 12.47 -11.52 19.32
N THR A 158 13.05 -11.23 18.16
CA THR A 158 14.39 -10.62 18.07
C THR A 158 14.39 -9.17 18.58
N LYS A 159 13.37 -8.36 18.27
CA LYS A 159 13.15 -7.02 18.85
C LYS A 159 13.17 -7.07 20.37
N LYS A 160 12.39 -7.96 21.00
CA LYS A 160 12.39 -8.12 22.47
C LYS A 160 13.77 -8.46 23.03
N THR A 161 14.53 -9.30 22.34
CA THR A 161 15.89 -9.67 22.75
C THR A 161 16.85 -8.49 22.64
N LEU A 162 16.82 -7.76 21.52
CA LEU A 162 17.63 -6.57 21.29
C LEU A 162 17.32 -5.48 22.32
N THR A 163 16.05 -5.22 22.60
CA THR A 163 15.59 -4.28 23.63
C THR A 163 16.15 -4.64 25.01
N ARG A 164 16.09 -5.92 25.42
CA ARG A 164 16.65 -6.38 26.70
C ARG A 164 18.16 -6.17 26.78
N LEU A 165 18.88 -6.42 25.68
CA LEU A 165 20.32 -6.18 25.60
C LEU A 165 20.65 -4.69 25.67
N ALA A 166 19.88 -3.84 24.98
CA ALA A 166 20.02 -2.39 24.99
C ALA A 166 19.83 -1.82 26.40
N ILE A 167 18.77 -2.22 27.11
CA ILE A 167 18.51 -1.80 28.49
C ILE A 167 19.64 -2.26 29.43
N ARG A 168 20.13 -3.50 29.27
CA ARG A 168 21.28 -3.99 30.04
C ARG A 168 22.54 -3.18 29.77
N SER A 169 22.78 -2.78 28.52
CA SER A 169 23.93 -1.93 28.18
C SER A 169 23.79 -0.55 28.81
N LEU A 170 22.61 0.07 28.74
CA LEU A 170 22.35 1.36 29.36
C LEU A 170 22.56 1.35 30.89
N ARG A 171 22.25 0.22 31.54
CA ARG A 171 22.45 0.05 32.99
C ARG A 171 23.91 -0.27 33.39
N LYS A 172 24.68 -0.92 32.51
CA LYS A 172 26.07 -1.32 32.77
C LYS A 172 27.09 -0.23 32.42
N THR A 173 26.79 0.57 31.42
CA THR A 173 27.61 1.70 31.02
C THR A 173 27.59 2.73 32.15
N GLU A 174 28.77 3.06 32.69
CA GLU A 174 28.92 4.18 33.63
C GLU A 174 28.24 5.42 33.04
N MET A 175 27.54 6.18 33.87
CA MET A 175 26.68 7.32 33.48
C MET A 175 27.44 8.38 32.64
N GLY A 176 27.64 8.16 31.34
CA GLY A 176 28.49 9.02 30.53
C GLY A 176 28.82 8.57 29.10
N GLU A 177 28.81 7.27 28.77
CA GLU A 177 29.06 6.86 27.38
C GLU A 177 27.79 6.84 26.52
N PHE A 178 27.95 7.23 25.26
CA PHE A 178 26.88 7.21 24.27
C PHE A 178 26.52 5.77 23.88
N VAL A 179 25.24 5.41 24.01
CA VAL A 179 24.70 4.15 23.50
C VAL A 179 24.07 4.40 22.15
N ASN A 180 24.59 3.74 21.12
CA ASN A 180 24.06 3.88 19.77
C ASN A 180 22.73 3.13 19.61
N PHE A 181 21.62 3.87 19.59
CA PHE A 181 20.28 3.34 19.34
C PHE A 181 19.87 3.28 17.87
N ASN A 182 20.71 3.75 16.95
CA ASN A 182 20.38 3.83 15.52
C ASN A 182 20.09 2.43 14.93
N ALA A 183 20.86 1.42 15.35
CA ALA A 183 20.62 0.03 14.92
C ALA A 183 19.26 -0.52 15.40
N ILE A 184 18.85 -0.17 16.63
CA ILE A 184 17.55 -0.59 17.19
C ILE A 184 16.42 0.15 16.49
N GLY A 185 16.57 1.46 16.28
CA GLY A 185 15.61 2.25 15.53
C GLY A 185 15.44 1.76 14.09
N SER A 186 16.52 1.41 13.40
CA SER A 186 16.47 0.80 12.07
C SER A 186 15.77 -0.55 12.06
N PHE A 187 16.02 -1.38 13.07
CA PHE A 187 15.33 -2.66 13.20
C PHE A 187 13.82 -2.47 13.41
N ASP A 188 13.44 -1.54 14.27
CA ASP A 188 12.04 -1.19 14.54
C ASP A 188 11.34 -0.60 13.30
N GLU A 189 12.04 0.23 12.53
CA GLU A 189 11.55 0.81 11.27
C GLU A 189 11.28 -0.30 10.22
N VAL A 190 12.23 -1.22 10.01
CA VAL A 190 12.03 -2.35 9.09
C VAL A 190 10.92 -3.28 9.58
N TYR A 191 10.83 -3.52 10.89
CA TYR A 191 9.72 -4.26 11.49
C TYR A 191 8.37 -3.59 11.19
N SER A 192 8.28 -2.26 11.35
CA SER A 192 7.08 -1.49 11.05
C SER A 192 6.69 -1.58 9.56
N TYR A 193 7.66 -1.52 8.64
CA TYR A 193 7.41 -1.72 7.21
C TYR A 193 6.83 -3.11 6.91
N ILE A 194 7.33 -4.16 7.54
CA ILE A 194 6.82 -5.52 7.33
C ILE A 194 5.41 -5.68 7.93
N VAL A 195 5.15 -5.11 9.12
CA VAL A 195 3.80 -5.09 9.71
C VAL A 195 2.81 -4.35 8.81
N ALA A 196 3.22 -3.23 8.20
CA ALA A 196 2.42 -2.49 7.24
C ALA A 196 2.10 -3.34 5.99
N LEU A 197 3.06 -4.10 5.47
CA LEU A 197 2.83 -5.02 4.36
C LEU A 197 1.83 -6.13 4.70
N VAL A 198 1.96 -6.76 5.88
CA VAL A 198 0.99 -7.79 6.34
C VAL A 198 -0.42 -7.18 6.42
N THR A 199 -0.53 -5.99 7.00
CA THR A 199 -1.80 -5.27 7.11
C THR A 199 -2.38 -4.97 5.74
N PHE A 200 -1.56 -4.48 4.80
CA PHE A 200 -1.97 -4.21 3.43
C PHE A 200 -2.51 -5.46 2.72
N PHE A 201 -1.78 -6.58 2.74
CA PHE A 201 -2.25 -7.81 2.10
C PHE A 201 -3.50 -8.39 2.79
N THR A 202 -3.60 -8.26 4.11
CA THR A 202 -4.81 -8.66 4.86
C THR A 202 -6.01 -7.80 4.45
N MET A 203 -5.81 -6.50 4.26
CA MET A 203 -6.84 -5.59 3.74
C MET A 203 -7.23 -5.95 2.30
N LEU A 204 -6.27 -6.33 1.44
CA LEU A 204 -6.60 -6.84 0.10
C LEU A 204 -7.43 -8.13 0.15
N LYS A 205 -7.18 -9.03 1.11
CA LYS A 205 -8.01 -10.23 1.30
C LYS A 205 -9.45 -9.88 1.67
N PHE A 206 -9.69 -8.77 2.35
CA PHE A 206 -11.06 -8.31 2.64
C PHE A 206 -11.87 -8.07 1.35
N LEU A 207 -11.22 -7.66 0.25
CA LEU A 207 -11.88 -7.53 -1.06
C LEU A 207 -12.45 -8.87 -1.57
N LYS A 208 -11.84 -10.01 -1.20
CA LYS A 208 -12.37 -11.34 -1.54
C LYS A 208 -13.74 -11.58 -0.89
N LEU A 209 -13.94 -11.11 0.33
CA LEU A 209 -15.23 -11.19 1.03
C LEU A 209 -16.27 -10.29 0.37
N LEU A 210 -15.87 -9.12 -0.13
CA LEU A 210 -16.80 -8.21 -0.82
C LEU A 210 -17.33 -8.76 -2.16
N ARG A 211 -16.74 -9.82 -2.73
CA ARG A 211 -17.22 -10.47 -3.95
C ARG A 211 -18.62 -11.09 -3.81
N PHE A 212 -19.14 -11.26 -2.59
CA PHE A 212 -20.54 -11.66 -2.37
C PHE A 212 -21.53 -10.63 -2.94
N ASN A 213 -21.14 -9.35 -3.04
CA ASN A 213 -21.96 -8.35 -3.71
C ASN A 213 -21.89 -8.56 -5.24
N LYS A 214 -23.05 -8.80 -5.88
CA LYS A 214 -23.16 -9.03 -7.33
C LYS A 214 -22.43 -7.98 -8.17
N ARG A 215 -22.47 -6.70 -7.79
CA ARG A 215 -21.80 -5.61 -8.53
C ARG A 215 -20.27 -5.71 -8.42
N ILE A 216 -19.76 -5.97 -7.23
CA ILE A 216 -18.31 -6.12 -6.98
C ILE A 216 -17.80 -7.43 -7.61
N GLY A 217 -18.59 -8.50 -7.55
CA GLY A 217 -18.31 -9.76 -8.23
C GLY A 217 -18.17 -9.60 -9.74
N MET A 218 -19.04 -8.81 -10.38
CA MET A 218 -18.96 -8.49 -11.81
C MET A 218 -17.66 -7.76 -12.19
N LEU A 219 -17.25 -6.76 -11.40
CA LEU A 219 -15.98 -6.05 -11.61
C LEU A 219 -14.78 -7.00 -11.47
N SER A 220 -14.78 -7.84 -10.44
CA SER A 220 -13.71 -8.84 -10.24
C SER A 220 -13.64 -9.84 -11.38
N GLN A 221 -14.78 -10.27 -11.93
CA GLN A 221 -14.84 -11.19 -13.05
C GLN A 221 -14.35 -10.52 -14.34
N SER A 222 -14.74 -9.26 -14.58
CA SER A 222 -14.29 -8.46 -15.74
C SER A 222 -12.77 -8.30 -15.74
N LEU A 223 -12.17 -7.97 -14.58
CA LEU A 223 -10.72 -7.87 -14.46
C LEU A 223 -10.00 -9.22 -14.61
N SER A 224 -10.63 -10.31 -14.15
CA SER A 224 -10.09 -11.66 -14.33
C SER A 224 -10.13 -12.11 -15.80
N TYR A 225 -11.17 -11.72 -16.54
CA TYR A 225 -11.30 -11.98 -17.97
C TYR A 225 -10.27 -11.17 -18.77
N ALA A 226 -10.15 -9.87 -18.48
CA ALA A 226 -9.18 -8.97 -19.10
C ALA A 226 -7.71 -9.31 -18.84
N ARG A 227 -7.40 -10.27 -17.95
CA ARG A 227 -6.05 -10.50 -17.42
C ARG A 227 -5.02 -10.75 -18.53
N GLN A 228 -5.35 -11.54 -19.54
CA GLN A 228 -4.40 -11.88 -20.61
C GLN A 228 -4.09 -10.66 -21.48
N ASP A 229 -5.09 -9.88 -21.83
CA ASP A 229 -4.94 -8.66 -22.64
C ASP A 229 -4.21 -7.58 -21.86
N LEU A 230 -4.55 -7.41 -20.57
CA LEU A 230 -3.86 -6.49 -19.67
C LEU A 230 -2.39 -6.85 -19.47
N ASN A 231 -2.06 -8.14 -19.35
CA ASN A 231 -0.67 -8.58 -19.25
C ASN A 231 0.11 -8.25 -20.53
N SER A 232 -0.49 -8.47 -21.70
CA SER A 232 0.13 -8.15 -23.00
C SER A 232 0.31 -6.65 -23.17
N PHE A 233 -0.71 -5.86 -22.82
CA PHE A 233 -0.65 -4.40 -22.80
C PHE A 233 0.40 -3.87 -21.81
N ALA A 234 0.54 -4.48 -20.63
CA ALA A 234 1.52 -4.07 -19.63
C ALA A 234 2.96 -4.15 -20.15
N VAL A 235 3.28 -5.14 -21.00
CA VAL A 235 4.60 -5.23 -21.66
C VAL A 235 4.82 -4.05 -22.60
N VAL A 236 3.84 -3.73 -23.45
CA VAL A 236 3.91 -2.59 -24.37
C VAL A 236 4.07 -1.29 -23.58
N PHE A 237 3.23 -1.09 -22.56
CA PHE A 237 3.28 0.08 -21.67
C PHE A 237 4.65 0.22 -20.99
N ALA A 238 5.22 -0.88 -20.48
CA ALA A 238 6.54 -0.87 -19.85
C ALA A 238 7.66 -0.46 -20.82
N ILE A 239 7.62 -0.95 -22.08
CA ILE A 239 8.58 -0.56 -23.12
C ILE A 239 8.54 0.95 -23.36
N PHE A 240 7.35 1.53 -23.52
CA PHE A 240 7.20 2.98 -23.69
C PHE A 240 7.70 3.76 -22.46
N MET A 241 7.32 3.33 -21.25
CA MET A 241 7.76 3.98 -20.01
C MET A 241 9.27 3.95 -19.84
N ILE A 242 9.93 2.82 -20.14
CA ILE A 242 11.39 2.68 -20.07
C ILE A 242 12.05 3.56 -21.14
N ALA A 243 11.53 3.58 -22.37
CA ALA A 243 12.06 4.41 -23.45
C ALA A 243 12.00 5.91 -23.10
N TYR A 244 10.85 6.39 -22.60
CA TYR A 244 10.70 7.77 -22.16
C TYR A 244 11.54 8.09 -20.92
N ALA A 245 11.67 7.17 -19.96
CA ALA A 245 12.55 7.36 -18.82
C ALA A 245 14.03 7.49 -19.26
N HIS A 246 14.48 6.68 -20.22
CA HIS A 246 15.82 6.80 -20.80
C HIS A 246 16.02 8.12 -21.54
N MET A 247 15.07 8.50 -22.41
CA MET A 247 15.13 9.75 -23.15
C MET A 247 15.13 10.97 -22.22
N GLY A 248 14.25 10.98 -21.21
CA GLY A 248 14.19 12.06 -20.21
C GLY A 248 15.45 12.15 -19.36
N PHE A 249 16.01 11.01 -18.93
CA PHE A 249 17.31 10.96 -18.25
C PHE A 249 18.43 11.55 -19.12
N GLY A 250 18.48 11.17 -20.40
CA GLY A 250 19.49 11.66 -21.35
C GLY A 250 19.38 13.15 -21.67
N LEU A 251 18.16 13.65 -21.88
CA LEU A 251 17.91 15.05 -22.26
C LEU A 251 17.98 16.00 -21.06
N PHE A 252 17.36 15.64 -19.94
CA PHE A 252 17.13 16.56 -18.82
C PHE A 252 17.91 16.23 -17.56
N GLY A 253 18.53 15.04 -17.46
CA GLY A 253 19.11 14.56 -16.21
C GLY A 253 20.28 15.37 -15.66
N ARG A 254 20.93 16.19 -16.49
CA ARG A 254 21.99 17.12 -16.05
C ARG A 254 21.44 18.42 -15.44
N SER A 255 20.24 18.81 -15.82
CA SER A 255 19.67 20.13 -15.50
C SER A 255 18.50 20.04 -14.52
N LEU A 256 17.75 18.93 -14.54
CA LEU A 256 16.54 18.76 -13.74
C LEU A 256 16.69 17.61 -12.74
N GLN A 257 16.41 17.91 -11.47
CA GLN A 257 16.44 16.93 -10.39
C GLN A 257 15.45 15.78 -10.61
N SER A 258 14.31 16.05 -11.26
CA SER A 258 13.29 15.05 -11.64
C SER A 258 13.79 13.99 -12.62
N TYR A 259 14.90 14.27 -13.31
CA TYR A 259 15.51 13.37 -14.30
C TYR A 259 16.93 12.96 -13.92
N LYS A 260 17.39 13.22 -12.68
CA LYS A 260 18.80 13.01 -12.26
C LYS A 260 19.32 11.57 -12.33
N SER A 261 18.41 10.59 -12.30
CA SER A 261 18.72 9.16 -12.38
C SER A 261 17.62 8.48 -13.17
N PHE A 262 17.93 7.33 -13.79
CA PHE A 262 16.94 6.55 -14.52
C PHE A 262 15.69 6.24 -13.68
N PHE A 263 15.86 5.83 -12.42
CA PHE A 263 14.73 5.54 -11.54
C PHE A 263 13.91 6.79 -11.19
N THR A 264 14.57 7.92 -10.94
CA THR A 264 13.86 9.20 -10.71
C THR A 264 13.11 9.65 -11.96
N ALA A 265 13.72 9.51 -13.15
CA ALA A 265 13.09 9.80 -14.43
C ALA A 265 11.86 8.90 -14.67
N LEU A 266 11.95 7.60 -14.34
CA LEU A 266 10.82 6.67 -14.42
C LEU A 266 9.69 7.09 -13.46
N THR A 267 10.00 7.49 -12.23
CA THR A 267 9.00 8.05 -11.30
C THR A 267 8.36 9.31 -11.86
N THR A 268 9.15 10.20 -12.48
CA THR A 268 8.64 11.41 -13.13
C THR A 268 7.71 11.09 -14.30
N CYS A 269 7.99 10.03 -15.08
CA CYS A 269 7.06 9.56 -16.12
C CYS A 269 5.71 9.12 -15.53
N PHE A 270 5.70 8.41 -14.39
CA PHE A 270 4.45 8.06 -13.71
C PHE A 270 3.72 9.28 -13.16
N ARG A 271 4.44 10.28 -12.63
CA ARG A 271 3.84 11.56 -12.18
C ARG A 271 3.17 12.30 -13.33
N MET A 272 3.84 12.37 -14.48
CA MET A 272 3.25 12.96 -15.69
C MET A 272 2.00 12.21 -16.15
N LEU A 273 1.98 10.87 -16.06
CA LEU A 273 0.79 10.07 -16.37
C LEU A 273 -0.39 10.38 -15.43
N LEU A 274 -0.12 10.72 -14.17
CA LEU A 274 -1.13 11.14 -13.19
C LEU A 274 -1.55 12.62 -13.35
N GLY A 275 -0.96 13.35 -14.29
CA GLY A 275 -1.28 14.75 -14.58
C GLY A 275 -0.36 15.77 -13.89
N GLU A 276 0.63 15.34 -13.11
CA GLU A 276 1.66 16.24 -12.55
C GLU A 276 2.70 16.58 -13.63
N ILE A 277 2.46 17.69 -14.33
CA ILE A 277 3.27 18.11 -15.49
C ILE A 277 4.06 19.39 -15.15
N ASN A 278 5.39 19.28 -15.14
CA ASN A 278 6.30 20.43 -15.09
C ASN A 278 6.87 20.75 -16.48
N ALA A 279 6.01 21.08 -17.44
CA ALA A 279 6.42 21.44 -18.78
C ALA A 279 7.37 22.66 -18.86
N PRO A 280 7.21 23.72 -18.04
CA PRO A 280 8.10 24.89 -18.09
C PRO A 280 9.58 24.53 -17.86
N ASP A 281 9.86 23.63 -16.91
CA ASP A 281 11.22 23.18 -16.58
C ASP A 281 11.88 22.48 -17.78
N MET A 282 11.12 21.68 -18.53
CA MET A 282 11.63 20.96 -19.70
C MET A 282 11.91 21.90 -20.86
N LEU A 283 11.02 22.87 -21.08
CA LEU A 283 11.16 23.89 -22.13
C LEU A 283 12.30 24.87 -21.85
N ALA A 284 12.61 25.13 -20.58
CA ALA A 284 13.72 25.97 -20.15
C ALA A 284 15.08 25.33 -20.47
N VAL A 285 15.21 24.00 -20.40
CA VAL A 285 16.45 23.28 -20.77
C VAL A 285 16.66 23.31 -22.29
N SER A 286 15.63 22.95 -23.05
CA SER A 286 15.65 23.10 -24.50
C SER A 286 14.23 23.22 -25.03
N ARG A 287 13.97 24.29 -25.78
CA ARG A 287 12.62 24.54 -26.31
C ARG A 287 12.20 23.43 -27.28
N VAL A 288 13.07 23.05 -28.22
CA VAL A 288 12.73 22.06 -29.27
C VAL A 288 12.58 20.66 -28.70
N TYR A 289 13.60 20.13 -28.02
CA TYR A 289 13.53 18.76 -27.49
C TYR A 289 12.57 18.65 -26.29
N GLY A 290 12.46 19.70 -25.48
CA GLY A 290 11.45 19.81 -24.42
C GLY A 290 10.03 19.74 -24.96
N SER A 291 9.70 20.54 -25.97
CA SER A 291 8.40 20.50 -26.63
C SER A 291 8.13 19.14 -27.28
N PHE A 292 9.10 18.57 -27.98
CA PHE A 292 8.94 17.27 -28.63
C PHE A 292 8.68 16.17 -27.60
N TYR A 293 9.53 16.05 -26.59
CA TYR A 293 9.38 15.05 -25.52
C TYR A 293 8.02 15.15 -24.84
N PHE A 294 7.61 16.37 -24.50
CA PHE A 294 6.35 16.61 -23.80
C PHE A 294 5.13 16.27 -24.67
N LEU A 295 5.07 16.79 -25.91
CA LEU A 295 3.95 16.56 -26.82
C LEU A 295 3.85 15.09 -27.24
N SER A 296 4.98 14.44 -27.51
CA SER A 296 5.00 13.02 -27.87
C SER A 296 4.59 12.15 -26.68
N PHE A 297 5.00 12.49 -25.45
CA PHE A 297 4.58 11.78 -24.24
C PHE A 297 3.07 11.88 -24.02
N ILE A 298 2.50 13.09 -24.11
CA ILE A 298 1.05 13.26 -23.99
C ILE A 298 0.31 12.46 -25.06
N THR A 299 0.75 12.54 -26.30
CA THR A 299 0.02 11.91 -27.41
C THR A 299 0.12 10.39 -27.36
N LEU A 300 1.34 9.86 -27.24
CA LEU A 300 1.59 8.41 -27.30
C LEU A 300 1.28 7.71 -25.98
N VAL A 301 1.72 8.25 -24.84
CA VAL A 301 1.57 7.57 -23.54
C VAL A 301 0.25 7.95 -22.90
N PHE A 302 -0.05 9.24 -22.77
CA PHE A 302 -1.25 9.66 -22.05
C PHE A 302 -2.54 9.43 -22.85
N ILE A 303 -2.60 9.83 -24.13
CA ILE A 303 -3.82 9.67 -24.92
C ILE A 303 -3.92 8.25 -25.48
N ALA A 304 -2.94 7.80 -26.26
CA ALA A 304 -3.06 6.53 -26.97
C ALA A 304 -3.02 5.31 -26.03
N LEU A 305 -2.00 5.16 -25.19
CA LEU A 305 -1.91 3.99 -24.30
C LEU A 305 -3.04 3.94 -23.26
N LEU A 306 -3.45 5.08 -22.68
CA LEU A 306 -4.59 5.12 -21.75
C LEU A 306 -5.90 4.74 -22.46
N SER A 307 -6.11 5.18 -23.71
CA SER A 307 -7.30 4.82 -24.50
C SER A 307 -7.35 3.33 -24.79
N ILE A 308 -6.21 2.71 -25.11
CA ILE A 308 -6.10 1.26 -25.31
C ILE A 308 -6.43 0.53 -24.00
N PHE A 309 -5.86 0.98 -22.87
CA PHE A 309 -6.17 0.42 -21.55
C PHE A 309 -7.66 0.49 -21.21
N LEU A 310 -8.29 1.66 -21.41
CA LEU A 310 -9.73 1.85 -21.18
C LEU A 310 -10.57 0.97 -22.11
N THR A 311 -10.14 0.79 -23.36
CA THR A 311 -10.85 -0.05 -24.34
C THR A 311 -10.85 -1.51 -23.91
N ILE A 312 -9.69 -2.06 -23.47
CA ILE A 312 -9.58 -3.43 -22.96
C ILE A 312 -10.53 -3.64 -21.77
N LEU A 313 -10.57 -2.68 -20.84
CA LEU A 313 -11.45 -2.75 -19.67
C LEU A 313 -12.93 -2.68 -20.05
N ASN A 314 -13.31 -1.77 -20.94
CA ASN A 314 -14.69 -1.61 -21.38
C ASN A 314 -15.19 -2.84 -22.13
N ASP A 315 -14.38 -3.41 -23.03
CA ASP A 315 -14.75 -4.61 -23.78
C ASP A 315 -14.93 -5.81 -22.84
N SER A 316 -13.98 -6.01 -21.92
CA SER A 316 -14.07 -7.06 -20.90
C SER A 316 -15.30 -6.91 -20.00
N PHE A 317 -15.61 -5.68 -19.59
CA PHE A 317 -16.79 -5.39 -18.78
C PHE A 317 -18.08 -5.63 -19.58
N ALA A 318 -18.14 -5.21 -20.84
CA ALA A 318 -19.28 -5.43 -21.72
C ALA A 318 -19.49 -6.93 -22.03
N HIS A 319 -18.42 -7.71 -22.14
CA HIS A 319 -18.46 -9.16 -22.28
C HIS A 319 -19.10 -9.82 -21.05
N VAL A 320 -18.56 -9.58 -19.86
CA VAL A 320 -19.06 -10.18 -18.61
C VAL A 320 -20.51 -9.75 -18.32
N LYS A 321 -20.88 -8.50 -18.64
CA LYS A 321 -22.26 -8.03 -18.51
C LYS A 321 -23.23 -8.80 -19.41
N ARG A 322 -22.85 -9.08 -20.66
CA ARG A 322 -23.64 -9.89 -21.61
C ARG A 322 -23.77 -11.34 -21.14
N GLU A 323 -22.67 -11.93 -20.69
CA GLU A 323 -22.65 -13.32 -20.19
C GLU A 323 -23.55 -13.50 -18.95
N LEU A 324 -23.54 -12.54 -18.03
CA LEU A 324 -24.43 -12.56 -16.87
C LEU A 324 -25.91 -12.40 -17.25
N ALA A 325 -26.23 -11.53 -18.20
CA ALA A 325 -27.59 -11.39 -18.70
C ALA A 325 -28.09 -12.68 -19.38
N ALA A 326 -27.23 -13.34 -20.18
CA ALA A 326 -27.54 -14.63 -20.80
C ALA A 326 -27.72 -15.75 -19.76
N SER A 327 -26.90 -15.76 -18.71
CA SER A 327 -27.01 -16.72 -17.59
C SER A 327 -28.32 -16.53 -16.80
N GLN A 328 -28.75 -15.28 -16.57
CA GLN A 328 -30.05 -14.99 -15.96
C GLN A 328 -31.20 -15.51 -16.82
N GLN A 329 -31.20 -15.22 -18.12
CA GLN A 329 -32.21 -15.71 -19.05
C GLN A 329 -32.26 -17.25 -19.10
N LYS A 330 -31.09 -17.92 -19.09
CA LYS A 330 -31.02 -19.39 -19.06
C LYS A 330 -31.56 -19.96 -17.75
N ASN A 331 -31.27 -19.33 -16.61
CA ASN A 331 -31.80 -19.77 -15.32
C ASN A 331 -33.32 -19.58 -15.25
N GLU A 332 -33.86 -18.46 -15.72
CA GLU A 332 -35.31 -18.24 -15.82
C GLU A 332 -35.99 -19.24 -16.74
N MET A 333 -35.39 -19.54 -17.89
CA MET A 333 -35.88 -20.57 -18.81
C MET A 333 -35.83 -21.97 -18.17
N MET A 334 -34.76 -22.28 -17.42
CA MET A 334 -34.61 -23.57 -16.73
C MET A 334 -35.60 -23.70 -15.57
N ASP A 335 -35.87 -22.62 -14.83
CA ASP A 335 -36.91 -22.55 -13.80
C ASP A 335 -38.30 -22.71 -14.42
N PHE A 336 -38.55 -22.10 -15.57
CA PHE A 336 -39.78 -22.29 -16.33
C PHE A 336 -39.95 -23.74 -16.81
N MET A 337 -38.92 -24.32 -17.44
CA MET A 337 -38.92 -25.72 -17.88
C MET A 337 -39.09 -26.69 -16.71
N TRP A 338 -38.47 -26.41 -15.57
CA TRP A 338 -38.60 -27.21 -14.35
C TRP A 338 -40.00 -27.09 -13.75
N SER A 339 -40.60 -25.90 -13.78
CA SER A 339 -41.99 -25.69 -13.36
C SER A 339 -42.98 -26.40 -14.29
N ALA A 340 -42.73 -26.39 -15.61
CA ALA A 340 -43.54 -27.08 -16.60
C ALA A 340 -43.40 -28.60 -16.47
N PHE A 341 -42.18 -29.10 -16.28
CA PHE A 341 -41.92 -30.52 -16.03
C PHE A 341 -42.60 -31.00 -14.74
N ARG A 342 -42.55 -30.23 -13.65
CA ARG A 342 -43.26 -30.57 -12.40
C ARG A 342 -44.77 -30.63 -12.58
N LYS A 343 -45.35 -29.72 -13.39
CA LYS A 343 -46.78 -29.73 -13.73
C LYS A 343 -47.15 -30.96 -14.58
N VAL A 344 -46.32 -31.33 -15.55
CA VAL A 344 -46.56 -32.50 -16.43
C VAL A 344 -46.32 -33.83 -15.71
N ALA A 345 -45.31 -33.90 -14.83
CA ALA A 345 -44.99 -35.09 -14.04
C ALA A 345 -45.98 -35.34 -12.88
N GLY A 346 -47.02 -34.53 -12.72
CA GLY A 346 -48.07 -34.73 -11.71
C GLY A 346 -47.61 -34.56 -10.27
N ILE A 347 -46.42 -34.01 -10.03
CA ILE A 347 -45.89 -33.70 -8.69
C ILE A 347 -46.55 -32.38 -8.23
N ASN A 348 -47.86 -32.43 -8.02
CA ASN A 348 -48.62 -31.34 -7.42
C ASN A 348 -48.40 -31.38 -5.91
N ASN A 349 -47.50 -30.54 -5.41
CA ASN A 349 -47.56 -30.16 -4.01
C ASN A 349 -48.77 -29.25 -3.85
N LYS A 350 -49.83 -29.73 -3.19
CA LYS A 350 -51.11 -29.03 -2.94
C LYS A 350 -50.97 -27.60 -2.40
N LYS A 351 -49.83 -27.22 -1.81
CA LYS A 351 -49.59 -25.89 -1.24
C LYS A 351 -49.55 -24.73 -2.24
N THR A 352 -49.14 -24.94 -3.50
CA THR A 352 -48.95 -23.82 -4.45
C THR A 352 -50.24 -23.41 -5.17
N ALA A 353 -51.28 -24.25 -5.13
CA ALA A 353 -52.60 -23.91 -5.66
C ALA A 353 -53.41 -23.10 -4.64
N GLU A 354 -53.31 -23.44 -3.35
CA GLU A 354 -54.00 -22.70 -2.27
C GLU A 354 -53.44 -21.28 -2.10
N ASP A 355 -52.12 -21.08 -2.14
CA ASP A 355 -51.52 -19.73 -2.03
C ASP A 355 -51.90 -18.81 -3.20
N ASN A 356 -52.00 -19.33 -4.43
CA ASN A 356 -52.35 -18.50 -5.60
C ASN A 356 -53.85 -18.15 -5.64
N ASP A 357 -54.73 -19.05 -5.18
CA ASP A 357 -56.16 -18.74 -5.02
C ASP A 357 -56.38 -17.74 -3.88
N GLU A 358 -55.60 -17.79 -2.81
CA GLU A 358 -55.67 -16.86 -1.69
C GLU A 358 -55.14 -15.46 -2.06
N ILE A 359 -54.05 -15.38 -2.83
CA ILE A 359 -53.53 -14.13 -3.40
C ILE A 359 -54.50 -13.52 -4.42
N MET A 360 -55.12 -14.34 -5.26
CA MET A 360 -56.10 -13.86 -6.25
C MET A 360 -57.38 -13.37 -5.57
N LYS A 361 -57.86 -14.05 -4.52
CA LYS A 361 -58.98 -13.58 -3.70
C LYS A 361 -58.67 -12.26 -2.99
N ASN A 362 -57.48 -12.12 -2.41
CA ASN A 362 -57.06 -10.90 -1.73
C ASN A 362 -56.90 -9.70 -2.68
N ASN A 363 -56.45 -9.92 -3.91
CA ASN A 363 -56.36 -8.87 -4.93
C ASN A 363 -57.74 -8.45 -5.46
N ILE A 364 -58.68 -9.39 -5.58
CA ILE A 364 -60.06 -9.09 -6.01
C ILE A 364 -60.82 -8.36 -4.89
N THR A 365 -60.64 -8.72 -3.62
CA THR A 365 -61.25 -7.99 -2.49
C THR A 365 -60.68 -6.59 -2.34
N THR A 366 -59.36 -6.38 -2.51
CA THR A 366 -58.79 -5.02 -2.51
C THR A 366 -59.25 -4.17 -3.70
N MET A 367 -59.43 -4.76 -4.89
CA MET A 367 -60.03 -4.05 -6.01
C MET A 367 -61.50 -3.67 -5.76
N LEU A 368 -62.31 -4.59 -5.23
CA LEU A 368 -63.71 -4.31 -4.90
C LEU A 368 -63.85 -3.26 -3.80
N ASP A 369 -63.01 -3.28 -2.76
CA ASP A 369 -62.97 -2.23 -1.73
C ASP A 369 -62.55 -0.87 -2.29
N SER A 370 -61.63 -0.85 -3.27
CA SER A 370 -61.23 0.39 -3.96
C SER A 370 -62.34 0.96 -4.86
N MET A 371 -63.16 0.09 -5.46
CA MET A 371 -64.32 0.50 -6.27
C MET A 371 -65.47 0.99 -5.40
N ASN A 372 -65.74 0.35 -4.26
CA ASN A 372 -66.80 0.73 -3.33
C ASN A 372 -66.48 2.05 -2.58
N LYS A 373 -65.19 2.33 -2.32
CA LYS A 373 -64.76 3.65 -1.81
C LYS A 373 -64.90 4.80 -2.81
N ASN A 374 -64.91 4.50 -4.11
CA ASN A 374 -65.06 5.50 -5.17
C ASN A 374 -66.53 5.76 -5.56
N SER A 375 -67.49 4.93 -5.16
CA SER A 375 -68.91 5.18 -5.43
C SER A 375 -69.58 6.14 -4.46
N ASP A 376 -68.98 6.40 -3.29
CA ASP A 376 -69.55 7.25 -2.23
C ASP A 376 -68.96 8.68 -2.20
N ALA A 377 -68.20 9.08 -3.23
CA ALA A 377 -67.66 10.44 -3.33
C ALA A 377 -68.69 11.40 -3.95
N PRO A 378 -69.12 12.49 -3.26
CA PRO A 378 -70.10 13.42 -3.82
C PRO A 378 -69.49 14.24 -4.98
N LEU A 379 -70.22 14.30 -6.10
CA LEU A 379 -69.90 15.07 -7.30
C LEU A 379 -69.69 16.56 -6.98
N ALA A 380 -68.44 17.02 -7.03
CA ALA A 380 -68.09 18.44 -6.99
C ALA A 380 -68.12 19.03 -8.41
N LYS A 381 -68.77 20.19 -8.53
CA LYS A 381 -69.04 20.95 -9.77
C LYS A 381 -67.75 21.31 -10.51
N PHE A 382 -67.81 21.23 -11.84
CA PHE A 382 -66.83 21.79 -12.77
C PHE A 382 -67.13 23.28 -12.99
N ASP A 383 -66.20 24.16 -12.64
CA ASP A 383 -66.19 25.56 -13.08
C ASP A 383 -65.36 25.68 -14.37
N ALA A 384 -65.91 26.40 -15.33
CA ALA A 384 -65.38 26.59 -16.67
C ALA A 384 -64.71 27.97 -16.80
N GLU A 385 -63.51 28.12 -16.25
CA GLU A 385 -62.56 29.18 -16.62
C GLU A 385 -61.16 28.60 -16.50
N ASP A 386 -60.64 28.07 -17.62
CA ASP A 386 -59.22 28.01 -17.97
C ASP A 386 -59.12 27.32 -19.33
N LEU A 387 -59.27 28.14 -20.38
CA LEU A 387 -59.00 27.81 -21.78
C LEU A 387 -57.77 28.60 -22.23
#